data_AF-A0A3Y6QE63-F1
#
_entry.id   AF-A0A3Y6QE63-F1
#
_cell.length_a   1.000
_cell.length_b   1.000
_cell.length_c   1.000
_cell.angle_alpha   90.00
_cell.angle_beta   90.00
_cell.angle_gamma   90.00
#
_symmetry.space_group_name_H-M   'P 1'
#
loop_
_entity.id
_entity.type
_entity.pdbx_description
1 polymer ?
#
loop_
_entity_poly.entity_id
_entity_poly.type
_entity_poly.pdbx_seq_one_letter_code
_entity_poly.pdbx_strand_id
1 'polypeptide(L)'
;MGAIHQIYEQEMFYSWIGDGKRCVAFHEAGHAVAAWLIRLDMQVIAVMDESGYVAGEHVHEAQCLGVVKHSIIHSHDLGRLRESKSGVVGRDGKVIPFIRYYADGIKRDATKAAFVALAGPVSEALYENDDVFNKRYSRPHRYDMANVNDMLDLICATDDRINRALMLSKLVEKTKSLMTQYWPEVEKIAHLLERDSVVKGRNVSSIIGINVIDRATPCLLAD
;
A
#
# COMPACT_ATOMS: atom_id res chain seq x y z
N MET A 1 0.22 31.92 -16.36
CA MET A 1 0.64 30.67 -15.70
C MET A 1 -0.23 29.45 -16.04
N GLY A 2 -1.45 29.59 -16.60
CA GLY A 2 -2.32 28.43 -16.90
C GLY A 2 -1.95 27.57 -18.11
N ALA A 3 -1.44 28.16 -19.21
CA ALA A 3 -1.18 27.42 -20.44
C ALA A 3 0.05 26.47 -20.35
N ILE A 4 1.09 26.85 -19.60
CA ILE A 4 2.28 26.02 -19.39
C ILE A 4 1.95 24.80 -18.52
N HIS A 5 1.03 24.96 -17.56
CA HIS A 5 0.59 23.88 -16.69
C HIS A 5 -0.26 22.84 -17.45
N GLN A 6 -1.11 23.30 -18.38
CA GLN A 6 -1.92 22.45 -19.26
C GLN A 6 -1.07 21.66 -20.27
N ILE A 7 -0.03 22.27 -20.84
CA ILE A 7 0.86 21.59 -21.80
C ILE A 7 1.68 20.49 -21.09
N TYR A 8 2.18 20.77 -19.88
CA TYR A 8 2.85 19.76 -19.06
C TYR A 8 1.92 18.60 -18.66
N GLU A 9 0.65 18.89 -18.36
CA GLU A 9 -0.35 17.86 -18.04
C GLU A 9 -0.71 17.01 -19.25
N GLN A 10 -0.83 17.61 -20.45
CA GLN A 10 -1.03 16.85 -21.69
C GLN A 10 0.18 15.99 -22.05
N GLU A 11 1.42 16.50 -21.94
CA GLU A 11 2.63 15.70 -22.20
C GLU A 11 2.80 14.56 -21.18
N MET A 12 2.50 14.78 -19.90
CA MET A 12 2.43 13.71 -18.89
C MET A 12 1.33 12.69 -19.20
N PHE A 13 0.16 13.13 -19.68
CA PHE A 13 -0.93 12.24 -20.07
C PHE A 13 -0.56 11.35 -21.27
N TYR A 14 0.04 11.91 -22.32
CA TYR A 14 0.43 11.14 -23.51
C TYR A 14 1.66 10.24 -23.28
N SER A 15 2.62 10.67 -22.46
CA SER A 15 3.73 9.81 -22.02
C SER A 15 3.26 8.69 -21.08
N TRP A 16 2.20 8.92 -20.31
CA TRP A 16 1.56 7.93 -19.46
C TRP A 16 0.80 6.86 -20.26
N ILE A 17 0.11 7.20 -21.35
CA ILE A 17 -0.63 6.22 -22.18
C ILE A 17 0.30 5.18 -22.82
N GLY A 18 1.52 5.57 -23.21
CA GLY A 18 2.48 4.69 -23.89
C GLY A 18 3.12 3.64 -22.97
N ASP A 19 3.91 4.10 -22.00
CA ASP A 19 4.72 3.21 -21.13
C ASP A 19 4.26 3.25 -19.65
N GLY A 20 3.57 4.32 -19.24
CA GLY A 20 3.20 4.56 -17.84
C GLY A 20 2.00 3.73 -17.34
N LYS A 21 0.99 3.50 -18.19
CA LYS A 21 -0.24 2.77 -17.81
C LYS A 21 0.08 1.36 -17.31
N ARG A 22 0.99 0.67 -17.98
CA ARG A 22 1.42 -0.68 -17.62
C ARG A 22 2.17 -0.69 -16.29
N CYS A 23 3.13 0.23 -16.11
CA CYS A 23 3.84 0.42 -14.84
C CYS A 23 2.87 0.66 -13.66
N VAL A 24 1.89 1.56 -13.82
CA VAL A 24 0.83 1.79 -12.80
C VAL A 24 -0.05 0.55 -12.61
N ALA A 25 -0.34 -0.21 -13.65
CA ALA A 25 -1.09 -1.46 -13.52
C ALA A 25 -0.36 -2.49 -12.64
N PHE A 26 0.97 -2.61 -12.76
CA PHE A 26 1.79 -3.44 -11.87
C PHE A 26 1.81 -2.90 -10.44
N HIS A 27 1.87 -1.59 -10.28
CA HIS A 27 1.79 -0.92 -8.98
C HIS A 27 0.46 -1.26 -8.26
N GLU A 28 -0.68 -1.01 -8.89
CA GLU A 28 -2.00 -1.30 -8.30
C GLU A 28 -2.25 -2.81 -8.11
N ALA A 29 -1.73 -3.64 -9.01
CA ALA A 29 -1.78 -5.09 -8.85
C ALA A 29 -1.01 -5.56 -7.60
N GLY A 30 0.14 -4.94 -7.29
CA GLY A 30 0.89 -5.19 -6.07
C GLY A 30 0.07 -4.94 -4.81
N HIS A 31 -0.56 -3.76 -4.72
CA HIS A 31 -1.48 -3.43 -3.62
C HIS A 31 -2.62 -4.44 -3.50
N ALA A 32 -3.24 -4.81 -4.63
CA ALA A 32 -4.35 -5.75 -4.64
C ALA A 32 -3.96 -7.16 -4.15
N VAL A 33 -2.82 -7.68 -4.62
CA VAL A 33 -2.30 -8.98 -4.19
C VAL A 33 -1.93 -8.94 -2.70
N ALA A 34 -1.29 -7.86 -2.24
CA ALA A 34 -0.99 -7.69 -0.81
C ALA A 34 -2.25 -7.66 0.05
N ALA A 35 -3.26 -6.87 -0.35
CA ALA A 35 -4.56 -6.80 0.32
C ALA A 35 -5.23 -8.19 0.38
N TRP A 36 -5.18 -8.96 -0.71
CA TRP A 36 -5.69 -10.32 -0.76
C TRP A 36 -4.93 -11.29 0.17
N LEU A 37 -3.60 -11.19 0.25
CA LEU A 37 -2.76 -12.03 1.12
C LEU A 37 -3.09 -11.88 2.60
N ILE A 38 -3.49 -10.68 3.03
CA ILE A 38 -3.93 -10.39 4.41
C ILE A 38 -5.47 -10.39 4.57
N ARG A 39 -6.20 -10.86 3.55
CA ARG A 39 -7.65 -11.08 3.54
C ARG A 39 -8.51 -9.81 3.69
N LEU A 40 -8.15 -8.74 2.99
CA LEU A 40 -9.03 -7.59 2.86
C LEU A 40 -10.06 -7.78 1.76
N ASP A 41 -11.26 -7.28 2.02
CA ASP A 41 -12.30 -7.23 1.02
C ASP A 41 -12.01 -6.08 0.06
N MET A 42 -11.70 -6.45 -1.19
CA MET A 42 -11.50 -5.48 -2.27
C MET A 42 -12.85 -5.07 -2.86
N GLN A 43 -12.99 -3.79 -3.16
CA GLN A 43 -14.17 -3.21 -3.80
C GLN A 43 -13.90 -2.92 -5.28
N VAL A 44 -12.76 -2.29 -5.58
CA VAL A 44 -12.34 -1.97 -6.95
C VAL A 44 -10.82 -1.81 -7.00
N ILE A 45 -10.25 -2.19 -8.14
CA ILE A 45 -8.90 -1.84 -8.56
C ILE A 45 -9.05 -1.07 -9.86
N ALA A 46 -8.40 0.07 -10.00
CA ALA A 46 -8.45 0.85 -11.23
C ALA A 46 -7.11 1.52 -11.52
N VAL A 47 -6.82 1.68 -12.79
CA VAL A 47 -5.86 2.64 -13.32
C VAL A 47 -6.61 3.68 -14.13
N MET A 48 -5.98 4.83 -14.38
CA MET A 48 -6.56 5.86 -15.22
C MET A 48 -6.88 5.25 -16.60
N ASP A 49 -7.97 5.71 -17.22
CA ASP A 49 -8.32 5.37 -18.60
C ASP A 49 -7.85 6.46 -19.59
N GLU A 50 -8.03 6.21 -20.88
CA GLU A 50 -7.66 7.14 -21.95
C GLU A 50 -8.51 8.43 -21.94
N SER A 51 -9.55 8.50 -21.10
CA SER A 51 -10.38 9.68 -20.88
C SER A 51 -10.01 10.43 -19.59
N GLY A 52 -8.99 9.98 -18.85
CA GLY A 52 -8.52 10.62 -17.62
C GLY A 52 -9.31 10.26 -16.35
N TYR A 53 -10.09 9.18 -16.36
CA TYR A 53 -10.88 8.75 -15.19
C TYR A 53 -10.24 7.57 -14.46
N VAL A 54 -10.29 7.61 -13.13
CA VAL A 54 -9.87 6.54 -12.21
C VAL A 54 -11.09 6.14 -11.37
N ALA A 55 -11.58 4.92 -11.54
CA ALA A 55 -12.75 4.39 -10.80
C ALA A 55 -13.99 5.30 -10.80
N GLY A 56 -14.21 6.07 -11.87
CA GLY A 56 -15.36 6.98 -12.03
C GLY A 56 -15.12 8.43 -11.60
N GLU A 57 -13.93 8.76 -11.09
CA GLU A 57 -13.52 10.12 -10.72
C GLU A 57 -12.46 10.62 -11.71
N HIS A 58 -12.53 11.89 -12.15
CA HIS A 58 -11.51 12.44 -13.05
C HIS A 58 -10.18 12.62 -12.30
N VAL A 59 -9.03 12.45 -12.97
CA VAL A 59 -7.69 12.49 -12.35
C VAL A 59 -7.39 13.77 -11.55
N HIS A 60 -7.99 14.90 -11.94
CA HIS A 60 -7.86 16.16 -11.21
C HIS A 60 -8.51 16.11 -9.81
N GLU A 61 -9.59 15.32 -9.67
CA GLU A 61 -10.29 15.10 -8.41
C GLU A 61 -9.66 13.96 -7.63
N ALA A 62 -9.35 12.85 -8.31
CA ALA A 62 -8.74 11.67 -7.70
C ALA A 62 -7.31 11.91 -7.20
N GLN A 63 -6.57 12.84 -7.85
CA GLN A 63 -5.17 13.16 -7.57
C GLN A 63 -4.20 11.95 -7.60
N CYS A 64 -4.60 10.86 -8.26
CA CYS A 64 -3.82 9.63 -8.43
C CYS A 64 -4.00 9.06 -9.85
N LEU A 65 -3.10 8.16 -10.25
CA LEU A 65 -3.15 7.49 -11.54
C LEU A 65 -3.75 6.08 -11.46
N GLY A 66 -4.02 5.61 -10.24
CA GLY A 66 -4.60 4.32 -9.92
C GLY A 66 -5.11 4.29 -8.49
N VAL A 67 -5.94 3.31 -8.18
CA VAL A 67 -6.50 3.11 -6.84
C VAL A 67 -6.88 1.66 -6.59
N VAL A 68 -6.55 1.17 -5.40
CA VAL A 68 -7.13 -0.03 -4.81
C VAL A 68 -8.03 0.36 -3.64
N LYS A 69 -9.35 0.22 -3.81
CA LYS A 69 -10.31 0.41 -2.72
C LYS A 69 -10.55 -0.93 -2.01
N HIS A 70 -10.17 -1.03 -0.74
CA HIS A 70 -10.37 -2.22 0.10
C HIS A 70 -10.82 -1.84 1.52
N SER A 71 -11.22 -2.82 2.34
CA SER A 71 -11.53 -2.60 3.76
C SER A 71 -10.35 -2.03 4.55
N ILE A 72 -10.61 -1.19 5.56
CA ILE A 72 -9.57 -0.50 6.36
C ILE A 72 -8.73 -1.51 7.15
N ILE A 73 -7.39 -1.38 7.06
CA ILE A 73 -6.41 -2.27 7.72
C ILE A 73 -6.10 -1.81 9.15
N HIS A 74 -6.12 -0.50 9.39
CA HIS A 74 -5.79 0.10 10.68
C HIS A 74 -6.61 1.38 10.90
N SER A 75 -7.02 1.62 12.15
CA SER A 75 -7.72 2.84 12.56
C SER A 75 -6.90 3.69 13.54
N HIS A 76 -5.64 3.32 13.74
CA HIS A 76 -4.77 3.88 14.77
C HIS A 76 -4.06 5.13 14.25
N ASP A 77 -4.48 6.29 14.77
CA ASP A 77 -3.81 7.56 14.56
C ASP A 77 -2.77 7.76 15.68
N LEU A 78 -1.48 7.85 15.31
CA LEU A 78 -0.38 7.99 16.26
C LEU A 78 -0.47 9.28 17.09
N GLY A 79 -0.91 10.39 16.50
CA GLY A 79 -1.10 11.65 17.21
C GLY A 79 -2.13 11.50 18.32
N ARG A 80 -3.30 10.95 17.98
CA ARG A 80 -4.36 10.66 18.95
C ARG A 80 -3.92 9.67 20.04
N LEU A 81 -3.15 8.65 19.67
CA LEU A 81 -2.63 7.67 20.63
C LEU A 81 -1.62 8.28 21.60
N ARG A 82 -0.77 9.21 21.13
CA ARG A 82 0.19 9.95 21.98
C ARG A 82 -0.48 10.94 22.92
N GLU A 83 -1.54 11.60 22.45
CA GLU A 83 -2.32 12.55 23.25
C GLU A 83 -3.29 11.87 24.23
N SER A 84 -3.56 10.57 24.02
CA SER A 84 -4.43 9.78 24.88
C SER A 84 -3.87 9.69 26.30
N LYS A 85 -4.65 10.19 27.26
CA LYS A 85 -4.42 9.95 28.69
C LYS A 85 -4.89 8.58 29.14
N SER A 86 -5.38 7.76 28.21
CA SER A 86 -5.87 6.41 28.52
C SER A 86 -4.72 5.45 28.75
N GLY A 87 -4.90 4.56 29.71
CA GLY A 87 -3.93 3.53 30.05
C GLY A 87 -4.56 2.50 30.98
N VAL A 88 -3.83 1.42 31.21
CA VAL A 88 -4.28 0.35 32.10
C VAL A 88 -3.47 0.42 33.38
N VAL A 89 -4.14 0.42 34.53
CA VAL A 89 -3.46 0.37 35.83
C VAL A 89 -2.97 -1.06 36.06
N GLY A 90 -1.65 -1.21 36.13
CA GLY A 90 -0.99 -2.47 36.45
C GLY A 90 -1.24 -2.91 37.89
N ARG A 91 -0.91 -4.17 38.18
CA ARG A 91 -1.05 -4.75 39.53
C ARG A 91 -0.21 -4.03 40.59
N ASP A 92 0.85 -3.33 40.19
CA ASP A 92 1.72 -2.51 41.02
C ASP A 92 1.21 -1.06 41.19
N GLY A 93 0.02 -0.75 40.68
CA GLY A 93 -0.58 0.59 40.72
C GLY A 93 -0.03 1.57 39.68
N LYS A 94 0.94 1.17 38.85
CA LYS A 94 1.49 2.03 37.79
C LYS A 94 0.58 2.04 36.57
N VAL A 95 0.49 3.19 35.91
CA VAL A 95 -0.26 3.32 34.65
C VAL A 95 0.62 2.85 33.50
N ILE A 96 0.15 1.84 32.77
CA ILE A 96 0.74 1.39 31.51
C ILE A 96 0.05 2.17 30.38
N PRO A 97 0.79 2.95 29.56
CA PRO A 97 0.20 3.69 28.44
C PRO A 97 -0.53 2.77 27.46
N PHE A 98 -1.65 3.24 26.89
CA PHE A 98 -2.46 2.45 25.95
C PHE A 98 -1.63 1.84 24.81
N ILE A 99 -0.74 2.62 24.19
CA ILE A 99 0.11 2.17 23.09
C ILE A 99 1.04 1.03 23.47
N ARG A 100 1.48 0.98 24.74
CA ARG A 100 2.32 -0.09 25.28
C ARG A 100 1.50 -1.30 25.69
N TYR A 101 0.31 -1.07 26.23
CA TYR A 101 -0.60 -2.15 26.62
C TYR A 101 -1.10 -2.96 25.41
N TYR A 102 -1.40 -2.28 24.30
CA TYR A 102 -1.87 -2.90 23.05
C TYR A 102 -0.77 -3.05 21.98
N ALA A 103 0.50 -3.04 22.40
CA ALA A 103 1.67 -3.00 21.50
C ALA A 103 1.62 -4.07 20.39
N ASP A 104 1.33 -5.33 20.74
CA ASP A 104 1.32 -6.44 19.77
C ASP A 104 0.26 -6.26 18.69
N GLY A 105 -0.94 -5.83 19.07
CA GLY A 105 -2.04 -5.58 18.14
C GLY A 105 -1.74 -4.40 17.21
N ILE A 106 -1.28 -3.29 17.80
CA ILE A 106 -0.89 -2.09 17.06
C ILE A 106 0.24 -2.40 16.07
N LYS A 107 1.29 -3.08 16.54
CA LYS A 107 2.44 -3.45 15.70
C LYS A 107 2.01 -4.36 14.55
N ARG A 108 1.18 -5.37 14.81
CA ARG A 108 0.66 -6.28 13.77
C ARG A 108 -0.13 -5.52 12.71
N ASP A 109 -1.07 -4.68 13.11
CA ASP A 109 -1.96 -3.99 12.19
C ASP A 109 -1.19 -2.91 11.38
N ALA A 110 -0.25 -2.21 12.02
CA ALA A 110 0.65 -1.27 11.36
C ALA A 110 1.59 -1.98 10.36
N THR A 111 2.10 -3.17 10.72
CA THR A 111 2.93 -4.00 9.83
C THR A 111 2.16 -4.42 8.58
N LYS A 112 0.90 -4.82 8.73
CA LYS A 112 0.00 -5.15 7.61
C LYS A 112 -0.24 -3.96 6.69
N ALA A 113 -0.52 -2.79 7.28
CA ALA A 113 -0.76 -1.57 6.52
C ALA A 113 0.51 -1.12 5.76
N ALA A 114 1.67 -1.18 6.40
CA ALA A 114 2.95 -0.91 5.76
C ALA A 114 3.26 -1.90 4.62
N PHE A 115 2.94 -3.18 4.81
CA PHE A 115 3.08 -4.20 3.76
C PHE A 115 2.23 -3.87 2.53
N VAL A 116 0.95 -3.55 2.71
CA VAL A 116 0.08 -3.17 1.58
C VAL A 116 0.60 -1.92 0.90
N ALA A 117 1.00 -0.88 1.65
CA ALA A 117 1.55 0.36 1.07
C ALA A 117 2.88 0.13 0.33
N LEU A 118 3.75 -0.78 0.80
CA LEU A 118 5.00 -1.11 0.11
C LEU A 118 4.78 -1.96 -1.16
N ALA A 119 3.70 -2.72 -1.23
CA ALA A 119 3.50 -3.70 -2.29
C ALA A 119 3.41 -3.10 -3.69
N GLY A 120 2.82 -1.91 -3.83
CA GLY A 120 2.77 -1.17 -5.09
C GLY A 120 4.15 -0.76 -5.58
N PRO A 121 4.91 0.06 -4.83
CA PRO A 121 6.28 0.44 -5.18
C PRO A 121 7.23 -0.75 -5.41
N VAL A 122 7.08 -1.83 -4.63
CA VAL A 122 7.87 -3.05 -4.82
C VAL A 122 7.54 -3.74 -6.15
N SER A 123 6.26 -3.86 -6.49
CA SER A 123 5.84 -4.53 -7.73
C SER A 123 6.23 -3.72 -8.96
N GLU A 124 6.14 -2.39 -8.87
CA GLU A 124 6.64 -1.46 -9.88
C GLU A 124 8.15 -1.65 -10.12
N ALA A 125 8.94 -1.65 -9.04
CA ALA A 125 10.38 -1.84 -9.13
C ALA A 125 10.78 -3.21 -9.70
N LEU A 126 10.05 -4.28 -9.35
CA LEU A 126 10.25 -5.60 -9.93
C LEU A 126 9.95 -5.61 -11.44
N TYR A 127 8.90 -4.91 -11.87
CA TYR A 127 8.53 -4.81 -13.29
C TYR A 127 9.55 -4.01 -14.11
N GLU A 128 9.98 -2.85 -13.61
CA GLU A 128 10.94 -1.97 -14.28
C GLU A 128 12.40 -2.46 -14.15
N ASN A 129 12.64 -3.49 -13.33
CA ASN A 129 13.98 -3.93 -12.92
C ASN A 129 14.81 -2.77 -12.35
N ASP A 130 14.21 -2.05 -11.39
CA ASP A 130 14.70 -0.80 -10.81
C ASP A 130 14.66 -0.85 -9.27
N ASP A 131 15.05 0.23 -8.59
CA ASP A 131 14.99 0.37 -7.14
C ASP A 131 13.59 0.76 -6.65
N VAL A 132 13.17 0.19 -5.52
CA VAL A 132 11.86 0.43 -4.87
C VAL A 132 11.64 1.91 -4.52
N PHE A 133 12.72 2.67 -4.31
CA PHE A 133 12.68 4.09 -3.99
C PHE A 133 13.03 4.98 -5.19
N ASN A 134 13.08 4.44 -6.41
CA ASN A 134 13.32 5.24 -7.59
C ASN A 134 12.16 6.24 -7.81
N LYS A 135 12.52 7.51 -7.95
CA LYS A 135 11.58 8.64 -8.05
C LYS A 135 11.03 8.85 -9.46
N ARG A 136 11.30 7.95 -10.42
CA ARG A 136 10.94 8.15 -11.84
C ARG A 136 9.44 8.43 -12.03
N TYR A 137 8.59 7.89 -11.16
CA TYR A 137 7.15 8.14 -11.17
C TYR A 137 6.64 8.90 -9.94
N SER A 138 7.50 9.62 -9.19
CA SER A 138 7.34 10.27 -7.86
C SER A 138 6.03 10.97 -7.38
N ARG A 139 4.90 10.96 -8.08
CA ARG A 139 3.62 11.46 -7.54
C ARG A 139 2.80 10.38 -6.79
N PRO A 140 2.53 9.19 -7.36
CA PRO A 140 1.80 8.12 -6.65
C PRO A 140 2.56 7.64 -5.41
N HIS A 141 3.89 7.46 -5.50
CA HIS A 141 4.73 6.99 -4.38
C HIS A 141 4.70 7.86 -3.12
N ARG A 142 4.32 9.14 -3.21
CA ARG A 142 4.32 10.02 -2.02
C ARG A 142 3.29 9.58 -1.00
N TYR A 143 2.12 9.11 -1.45
CA TYR A 143 1.06 8.72 -0.53
C TYR A 143 1.40 7.39 0.14
N ASP A 144 1.87 6.41 -0.62
CA ASP A 144 2.27 5.11 -0.06
C ASP A 144 3.43 5.24 0.90
N MET A 145 4.47 6.01 0.54
CA MET A 145 5.60 6.22 1.43
C MET A 145 5.25 7.06 2.65
N ALA A 146 4.27 7.98 2.57
CA ALA A 146 3.74 8.66 3.75
C ALA A 146 3.07 7.63 4.69
N ASN A 147 2.20 6.77 4.16
CA ASN A 147 1.58 5.70 4.94
C ASN A 147 2.61 4.75 5.56
N VAL A 148 3.65 4.35 4.81
CA VAL A 148 4.75 3.52 5.35
C VAL A 148 5.46 4.24 6.50
N ASN A 149 5.75 5.52 6.36
CA ASN A 149 6.40 6.29 7.42
C ASN A 149 5.53 6.41 8.67
N ASP A 150 4.23 6.68 8.51
CA ASP A 150 3.28 6.76 9.62
C ASP A 150 3.18 5.41 10.35
N MET A 151 3.14 4.31 9.60
CA MET A 151 3.08 2.96 10.18
C MET A 151 4.38 2.58 10.87
N LEU A 152 5.54 2.97 10.34
CA LEU A 152 6.84 2.77 10.99
C LEU A 152 6.93 3.54 12.31
N ASP A 153 6.46 4.79 12.32
CA ASP A 153 6.45 5.62 13.52
C ASP A 153 5.52 5.03 14.58
N LEU A 154 4.38 4.48 14.16
CA LEU A 154 3.45 3.76 15.02
C LEU A 154 4.09 2.49 15.61
N ILE A 155 4.77 1.68 14.79
CA ILE A 155 5.51 0.49 15.24
C ILE A 155 6.58 0.87 16.26
N CYS A 156 7.40 1.87 15.97
CA CYS A 156 8.49 2.30 16.87
C CYS A 156 7.94 2.85 18.20
N ALA A 157 6.77 3.48 18.19
CA ALA A 157 6.14 3.98 19.41
C ALA A 157 5.63 2.86 20.35
N THR A 158 5.49 1.63 19.85
CA THR A 158 5.16 0.45 20.70
C THR A 158 6.38 -0.08 21.47
N ASP A 159 7.59 0.10 20.96
CA ASP A 159 8.84 -0.35 21.58
C ASP A 159 10.05 0.48 21.13
N ASP A 160 10.59 1.31 22.01
CA ASP A 160 11.74 2.19 21.74
C ASP A 160 13.03 1.44 21.36
N ARG A 161 13.08 0.11 21.58
CA ARG A 161 14.22 -0.72 21.15
C ARG A 161 14.19 -1.03 19.67
N ILE A 162 13.06 -0.80 18.99
CA ILE A 162 12.93 -1.03 17.56
C ILE A 162 13.74 0.02 16.80
N ASN A 163 14.75 -0.44 16.05
CA ASN A 163 15.45 0.41 15.11
C ASN A 163 14.58 0.63 13.86
N ARG A 164 14.13 1.87 13.65
CA ARG A 164 13.24 2.24 12.54
C ARG A 164 13.80 1.89 11.16
N ALA A 165 15.08 2.16 10.91
CA ALA A 165 15.71 1.90 9.61
C ALA A 165 15.84 0.39 9.34
N LEU A 166 16.22 -0.38 10.35
CA LEU A 166 16.25 -1.84 10.26
C LEU A 166 14.84 -2.41 10.05
N MET A 167 13.83 -1.88 10.73
CA MET A 167 12.43 -2.29 10.56
C MET A 167 11.95 -2.03 9.12
N LEU A 168 12.21 -0.84 8.57
CA LEU A 168 11.91 -0.53 7.18
C LEU A 168 12.60 -1.51 6.22
N SER A 169 13.91 -1.73 6.39
CA SER A 169 14.68 -2.65 5.56
C SER A 169 14.09 -4.07 5.60
N LYS A 170 13.77 -4.59 6.81
CA LYS A 170 13.11 -5.89 6.96
C LYS A 170 11.75 -5.95 6.24
N LEU A 171 10.92 -4.93 6.40
CA LEU A 171 9.60 -4.87 5.75
C LEU A 171 9.72 -4.83 4.23
N VAL A 172 10.67 -4.06 3.68
CA VAL A 172 10.93 -4.02 2.24
C VAL A 172 11.36 -5.39 1.72
N GLU A 173 12.33 -6.05 2.37
CA GLU A 173 12.82 -7.35 1.91
C GLU A 173 11.75 -8.45 1.99
N LYS A 174 10.94 -8.45 3.04
CA LYS A 174 9.81 -9.39 3.13
C LYS A 174 8.71 -9.09 2.11
N THR A 175 8.45 -7.81 1.85
CA THR A 175 7.48 -7.41 0.82
C THR A 175 7.96 -7.86 -0.55
N LYS A 176 9.25 -7.63 -0.89
CA LYS A 176 9.86 -8.14 -2.12
C LYS A 176 9.72 -9.66 -2.22
N SER A 177 10.09 -10.39 -1.18
CA SER A 177 9.98 -11.86 -1.17
C SER A 177 8.55 -12.34 -1.45
N LEU A 178 7.55 -11.73 -0.80
CA LEU A 178 6.14 -12.06 -1.02
C LEU A 178 5.68 -11.65 -2.44
N MET A 179 6.04 -10.47 -2.93
CA MET A 179 5.65 -10.04 -4.28
C MET A 179 6.29 -10.89 -5.37
N THR A 180 7.55 -11.31 -5.19
CA THR A 180 8.20 -12.27 -6.09
C THR A 180 7.52 -13.64 -6.05
N GLN A 181 7.14 -14.12 -4.85
CA GLN A 181 6.44 -15.40 -4.69
C GLN A 181 5.08 -15.42 -5.40
N TYR A 182 4.33 -14.31 -5.32
CA TYR A 182 3.00 -14.15 -5.91
C TYR A 182 3.00 -13.31 -7.20
N TRP A 183 4.15 -13.28 -7.88
CA TRP A 183 4.31 -12.52 -9.13
C TRP A 183 3.31 -12.95 -10.22
N PRO A 184 2.99 -14.25 -10.40
CA PRO A 184 1.99 -14.66 -11.38
C PRO A 184 0.59 -14.04 -11.13
N GLU A 185 0.21 -13.82 -9.88
CA GLU A 185 -1.04 -13.13 -9.52
C GLU A 185 -0.97 -11.64 -9.83
N VAL A 186 0.16 -11.00 -9.56
CA VAL A 186 0.42 -9.59 -9.91
C VAL A 186 0.30 -9.39 -11.42
N GLU A 187 1.00 -10.20 -12.21
CA GLU A 187 0.95 -10.14 -13.68
C GLU A 187 -0.47 -10.33 -14.23
N LYS A 188 -1.23 -11.29 -13.68
CA LYS A 188 -2.62 -11.53 -14.11
C LYS A 188 -3.50 -10.30 -13.89
N ILE A 189 -3.40 -9.67 -12.72
CA ILE A 189 -4.19 -8.47 -12.41
C ILE A 189 -3.71 -7.28 -13.26
N ALA A 190 -2.40 -7.08 -13.38
CA ALA A 190 -1.83 -5.99 -14.17
C ALA A 190 -2.27 -6.04 -15.63
N HIS A 191 -2.22 -7.21 -16.28
CA HIS A 191 -2.70 -7.37 -17.66
C HIS A 191 -4.19 -7.06 -17.83
N LEU A 192 -5.02 -7.38 -16.82
CA LEU A 192 -6.44 -7.04 -16.85
C LEU A 192 -6.66 -5.54 -16.66
N LEU A 193 -5.91 -4.89 -15.77
CA LEU A 193 -5.97 -3.44 -15.58
C LEU A 193 -5.49 -2.68 -16.81
N GLU A 194 -4.43 -3.14 -17.46
CA GLU A 194 -3.93 -2.52 -18.71
C GLU A 194 -5.01 -2.54 -19.80
N ARG A 195 -5.73 -3.65 -19.92
CA ARG A 195 -6.80 -3.85 -20.92
C ARG A 195 -8.10 -3.14 -20.57
N ASP A 196 -8.58 -3.28 -19.33
CA ASP A 196 -9.95 -2.91 -18.95
C ASP A 196 -9.99 -1.61 -18.12
N SER A 197 -8.83 -1.09 -17.68
CA SER A 197 -8.64 0.02 -16.74
C SER A 197 -9.27 -0.15 -15.36
N VAL A 198 -10.32 -0.97 -15.21
CA VAL A 198 -11.07 -1.16 -13.96
C VAL A 198 -11.44 -2.63 -13.76
N VAL A 199 -11.11 -3.16 -12.58
CA VAL A 199 -11.51 -4.50 -12.14
C VAL A 199 -12.31 -4.38 -10.84
N LYS A 200 -13.55 -4.87 -10.85
CA LYS A 200 -14.38 -4.94 -9.64
C LYS A 200 -13.80 -5.97 -8.65
N GLY A 201 -13.82 -5.68 -7.37
CA GLY A 201 -13.24 -6.53 -6.32
C GLY A 201 -13.75 -7.97 -6.31
N ARG A 202 -15.05 -8.18 -6.56
CA ARG A 202 -15.65 -9.53 -6.73
C ARG A 202 -15.00 -10.36 -7.85
N ASN A 203 -14.52 -9.69 -8.90
CA ASN A 203 -13.84 -10.34 -10.01
C ASN A 203 -12.40 -10.70 -9.61
N VAL A 204 -11.75 -9.93 -8.73
CA VAL A 204 -10.39 -10.21 -8.26
C VAL A 204 -10.32 -11.57 -7.59
N SER A 205 -11.25 -11.89 -6.68
CA SER A 205 -11.33 -13.23 -6.07
C SER A 205 -11.61 -14.34 -7.09
N SER A 206 -12.23 -14.03 -8.23
CA SER A 206 -12.41 -14.98 -9.32
C SER A 206 -11.15 -15.15 -10.17
N ILE A 207 -10.25 -14.16 -10.18
CA ILE A 207 -9.00 -14.14 -10.96
C ILE A 207 -7.86 -14.83 -10.20
N ILE A 208 -7.67 -14.50 -8.93
CA ILE A 208 -6.56 -15.01 -8.09
C ILE A 208 -7.01 -16.03 -7.03
N GLY A 209 -8.31 -16.33 -6.98
CA GLY A 209 -8.91 -17.29 -6.04
C GLY A 209 -9.33 -16.66 -4.71
N ILE A 210 -10.01 -17.48 -3.89
CA ILE A 210 -10.44 -17.08 -2.55
C ILE A 210 -9.31 -17.39 -1.57
N ASN A 211 -8.86 -16.37 -0.84
CA ASN A 211 -7.91 -16.57 0.25
C ASN A 211 -8.63 -16.75 1.59
N VAL A 212 -8.57 -17.96 2.12
CA VAL A 212 -9.23 -18.34 3.38
C VAL A 212 -8.35 -18.13 4.62
N ILE A 213 -7.02 -17.95 4.45
CA ILE A 213 -6.06 -17.78 5.55
C ILE A 213 -5.19 -16.54 5.34
N ASP A 214 -4.76 -15.90 6.42
CA ASP A 214 -3.78 -14.80 6.34
C ASP A 214 -2.41 -15.38 6.02
N ARG A 215 -1.94 -15.18 4.79
CA ARG A 215 -0.72 -15.81 4.26
C ARG A 215 0.52 -14.95 4.47
N ALA A 216 0.35 -13.63 4.62
CA ALA A 216 1.46 -12.69 4.69
C ALA A 216 1.89 -12.42 6.13
N THR A 217 0.96 -12.24 7.07
CA THR A 217 1.28 -11.77 8.43
C THR A 217 2.27 -12.66 9.20
N PRO A 218 2.16 -14.00 9.15
CA PRO A 218 3.16 -14.86 9.78
C PRO A 218 4.58 -14.62 9.26
N CYS A 219 4.73 -14.42 7.94
CA CYS A 219 6.02 -14.09 7.31
C CYS A 219 6.50 -12.69 7.73
N LEU A 220 5.60 -11.71 7.71
CA LEU A 220 5.90 -10.32 8.06
C LEU A 220 6.38 -10.15 9.51
N LEU A 221 5.91 -10.99 10.44
CA LEU A 221 6.25 -10.92 11.86
C LEU A 221 7.41 -11.83 12.29
N ALA A 222 7.85 -12.79 11.47
CA ALA A 222 9.00 -13.67 11.80
C ALA A 222 10.31 -12.87 11.92
N ASP A 223 11.20 -13.16 12.87
CA ASP A 223 12.41 -12.34 13.09
C ASP A 223 13.56 -12.58 12.09
#